data_AF-A0A7J5ESC8-F1
#
_entry.id   AF-A0A7J5ESC8-F1
#
_cell.length_a   1.000
_cell.length_b   1.000
_cell.length_c   1.000
_cell.angle_alpha   90.00
_cell.angle_beta   90.00
_cell.angle_gamma   90.00
#
_symmetry.space_group_name_H-M   'P 1'
#
loop_
_entity.id
_entity.type
_entity.pdbx_description
1 polymer ?
#
loop_
_entity_poly.entity_id
_entity_poly.type
_entity_poly.pdbx_seq_one_letter_code
_entity_poly.pdbx_strand_id
1 'polypeptide(L)'
;MRALLFATVIVLAACGSKHTKSEGGDTLPDDLRSSGNDDPPAMTELQKRQAAACEALGPRLTECAIADARATMTADELAKLDVENTAPIHTREFVKSCKAQTLSSRQVRVYEVCMREETECGPLTACLENASPTAEGQ
;
A
#
# COMPACT_ATOMS: atom_id res chain seq x y z
N MET A 1 49.49 -3.62 6.92
CA MET A 1 50.00 -4.87 7.53
C MET A 1 49.07 -5.27 8.67
N ARG A 2 48.78 -6.58 8.80
CA ARG A 2 48.03 -7.29 9.85
C ARG A 2 46.51 -7.06 9.84
N ALA A 3 45.67 -7.89 9.22
CA ALA A 3 45.42 -9.34 9.34
C ALA A 3 44.73 -9.73 10.65
N LEU A 4 43.48 -10.22 10.56
CA LEU A 4 43.07 -11.61 10.81
C LEU A 4 41.55 -11.72 11.09
N LEU A 5 40.90 -12.58 10.29
CA LEU A 5 39.93 -13.62 10.65
C LEU A 5 38.69 -13.23 11.47
N PHE A 6 37.51 -13.60 10.96
CA PHE A 6 36.78 -14.78 11.47
C PHE A 6 35.82 -15.31 10.39
N ALA A 7 36.05 -16.56 10.00
CA ALA A 7 35.14 -17.37 9.20
C ALA A 7 33.99 -17.87 10.09
N THR A 8 32.75 -17.77 9.62
CA THR A 8 31.62 -18.50 10.21
C THR A 8 30.94 -19.34 9.13
N VAL A 9 31.12 -20.64 9.28
CA VAL A 9 30.48 -21.71 8.51
C VAL A 9 29.02 -21.80 8.96
N ILE A 10 28.07 -21.51 8.07
CA ILE A 10 26.66 -21.80 8.32
C ILE A 10 26.38 -23.21 7.79
N VAL A 11 26.23 -24.14 8.72
CA VAL A 11 25.81 -25.53 8.48
C VAL A 11 24.35 -25.51 8.02
N LEU A 12 24.09 -25.88 6.75
CA LEU A 12 22.74 -26.21 6.29
C LEU A 12 22.33 -27.55 6.91
N ALA A 13 21.55 -27.48 7.99
CA ALA A 13 20.82 -28.65 8.47
C ALA A 13 19.68 -28.97 7.50
N ALA A 14 19.88 -30.04 6.71
CA ALA A 14 18.84 -30.66 5.91
C ALA A 14 17.79 -31.26 6.85
N CYS A 15 16.60 -30.67 6.92
CA CYS A 15 15.44 -31.34 7.49
C CYS A 15 14.98 -32.44 6.53
N GLY A 16 15.39 -33.66 6.86
CA GLY A 16 14.99 -34.88 6.16
C GLY A 16 13.48 -35.12 6.22
N SER A 17 12.96 -35.47 5.06
CA SER A 17 11.60 -35.95 4.82
C SER A 17 11.30 -37.21 5.62
N LYS A 18 10.38 -37.13 6.59
CA LYS A 18 9.78 -38.30 7.22
C LYS A 18 8.43 -38.59 6.56
N HIS A 19 8.47 -39.41 5.51
CA HIS A 19 7.29 -40.13 5.04
C HIS A 19 6.82 -41.08 6.14
N THR A 20 5.61 -40.87 6.66
CA THR A 20 4.84 -41.93 7.29
C THR A 20 3.51 -42.05 6.56
N LYS A 21 3.40 -43.15 5.81
CA LYS A 21 2.20 -43.65 5.19
C LYS A 21 1.34 -44.20 6.33
N SER A 22 0.12 -43.69 6.50
CA SER A 22 -0.89 -44.29 7.37
C SER A 22 -2.16 -44.41 6.53
N GLU A 23 -2.42 -45.65 6.10
CA GLU A 23 -3.71 -46.06 5.58
C GLU A 23 -4.70 -46.13 6.74
N GLY A 24 -5.79 -45.38 6.62
CA GLY A 24 -6.92 -45.40 7.54
C GLY A 24 -8.04 -44.66 6.86
N GLY A 25 -8.90 -45.40 6.17
CA GLY A 25 -10.02 -44.84 5.41
C GLY A 25 -11.03 -44.19 6.33
N ASP A 26 -11.47 -43.00 5.93
CA ASP A 26 -12.76 -42.44 6.32
C ASP A 26 -13.22 -41.51 5.20
N THR A 27 -14.48 -41.68 4.84
CA THR A 27 -15.24 -41.02 3.78
C THR A 27 -15.00 -39.51 3.70
N LEU A 28 -14.48 -39.03 2.56
CA LEU A 28 -14.43 -37.60 2.21
C LEU A 28 -15.67 -37.25 1.35
N PRO A 29 -16.41 -36.18 1.68
CA PRO A 29 -17.58 -35.76 0.92
C PRO A 29 -17.21 -35.28 -0.49
N ASP A 30 -18.15 -35.47 -1.41
CA ASP A 30 -18.14 -35.11 -2.84
C ASP A 30 -18.13 -33.58 -3.10
N ASP A 31 -17.63 -32.76 -2.16
CA ASP A 31 -17.68 -31.30 -2.21
C ASP A 31 -16.43 -30.64 -2.82
N LEU A 32 -15.52 -31.43 -3.41
CA LEU A 32 -14.36 -30.88 -4.15
C LEU A 32 -14.57 -30.81 -5.67
N ARG A 33 -15.80 -31.02 -6.14
CA ARG A 33 -16.20 -30.74 -7.53
C ARG A 33 -16.89 -29.38 -7.66
N SER A 34 -16.26 -28.32 -7.16
CA SER A 34 -16.57 -26.98 -7.67
C SER A 34 -15.71 -26.71 -8.90
N SER A 35 -16.16 -27.24 -10.04
CA SER A 35 -15.91 -26.59 -11.33
C SER A 35 -16.80 -25.36 -11.40
N GLY A 36 -16.22 -24.17 -11.55
CA GLY A 36 -16.99 -23.01 -12.00
C GLY A 36 -16.47 -21.67 -11.52
N ASN A 37 -15.89 -20.94 -12.48
CA ASN A 37 -15.65 -19.50 -12.52
C ASN A 37 -14.46 -19.00 -11.70
N ASP A 38 -13.36 -18.76 -12.42
CA ASP A 38 -12.29 -17.81 -12.07
C ASP A 38 -12.85 -16.37 -12.00
N ASP A 39 -13.82 -16.13 -11.12
CA ASP A 39 -14.14 -14.76 -10.71
C ASP A 39 -13.02 -14.28 -9.79
N PRO A 40 -12.42 -13.10 -10.03
CA PRO A 40 -11.44 -12.54 -9.12
C PRO A 40 -12.06 -12.44 -7.72
N PRO A 41 -11.31 -12.75 -6.66
CA PRO A 41 -11.84 -12.74 -5.30
C PRO A 41 -12.48 -11.38 -5.01
N ALA A 42 -13.72 -11.41 -4.52
CA ALA A 42 -14.43 -10.21 -4.13
C ALA A 42 -13.58 -9.36 -3.17
N MET A 43 -13.45 -8.06 -3.44
CA MET A 43 -12.66 -7.17 -2.60
C MET A 43 -13.15 -7.21 -1.15
N THR A 44 -12.21 -7.30 -0.21
CA THR A 44 -12.49 -7.20 1.23
C THR A 44 -13.03 -5.81 1.58
N GLU A 45 -13.77 -5.70 2.70
CA GLU A 45 -14.26 -4.39 3.18
C GLU A 45 -13.13 -3.39 3.46
N LEU A 46 -11.97 -3.88 3.92
CA LEU A 46 -10.80 -3.03 4.13
C LEU A 46 -10.27 -2.47 2.80
N GLN A 47 -10.18 -3.30 1.75
CA GLN A 47 -9.76 -2.87 0.42
C GLN A 47 -10.74 -1.87 -0.20
N LYS A 48 -12.05 -2.04 0.01
CA LYS A 48 -13.06 -1.08 -0.44
C LYS A 48 -12.87 0.29 0.23
N ARG A 49 -12.68 0.30 1.56
CA ARG A 49 -12.45 1.53 2.33
C ARG A 49 -11.15 2.21 1.92
N GLN A 50 -10.07 1.44 1.76
CA GLN A 50 -8.81 1.94 1.23
C GLN A 50 -9.01 2.56 -0.17
N ALA A 51 -9.68 1.87 -1.08
CA ALA A 51 -9.93 2.37 -2.43
C ALA A 51 -10.68 3.71 -2.40
N ALA A 52 -11.75 3.81 -1.60
CA ALA A 52 -12.50 5.04 -1.43
C ALA A 52 -11.65 6.18 -0.84
N ALA A 53 -10.84 5.88 0.19
CA ALA A 53 -9.94 6.86 0.78
C ALA A 53 -8.89 7.35 -0.22
N CYS A 54 -8.28 6.45 -1.00
CA CYS A 54 -7.32 6.78 -2.05
C CYS A 54 -7.95 7.67 -3.15
N GLU A 55 -9.16 7.33 -3.59
CA GLU A 55 -9.90 8.11 -4.60
C GLU A 55 -10.24 9.51 -4.12
N ALA A 56 -10.57 9.67 -2.83
CA ALA A 56 -10.86 10.97 -2.25
C ALA A 56 -9.59 11.80 -2.00
N LEU A 57 -8.49 11.16 -1.57
CA LEU A 57 -7.21 11.81 -1.31
C LEU A 57 -6.52 12.32 -2.57
N GLY A 58 -6.55 11.56 -3.66
CA GLY A 58 -5.78 11.88 -4.88
C GLY A 58 -6.01 13.30 -5.40
N PRO A 59 -7.26 13.70 -5.70
CA PRO A 59 -7.57 15.06 -6.16
C PRO A 59 -7.14 16.11 -5.15
N ARG A 60 -7.43 15.91 -3.86
CA ARG A 60 -7.09 16.87 -2.81
C ARG A 60 -5.58 17.08 -2.63
N LEU A 61 -4.79 16.02 -2.64
CA LEU A 61 -3.34 16.13 -2.56
C LEU A 61 -2.76 16.78 -3.83
N THR A 62 -3.38 16.54 -4.98
CA THR A 62 -2.99 17.19 -6.23
C THR A 62 -3.28 18.70 -6.17
N GLU A 63 -4.46 19.11 -5.71
CA GLU A 63 -4.81 20.52 -5.49
C GLU A 63 -3.83 21.19 -4.52
N CYS A 64 -3.47 20.50 -3.44
CA CYS A 64 -2.48 21.00 -2.49
C CYS A 64 -1.10 21.20 -3.12
N ALA A 65 -0.63 20.26 -3.93
CA ALA A 65 0.64 20.41 -4.66
C ALA A 65 0.59 21.57 -5.66
N ILE A 66 -0.54 21.79 -6.33
CA ILE A 66 -0.71 22.93 -7.25
C ILE A 66 -0.70 24.25 -6.49
N ALA A 67 -1.37 24.32 -5.34
CA ALA A 67 -1.39 25.51 -4.50
C ALA A 67 0.02 25.86 -4.00
N ASP A 68 0.80 24.86 -3.57
CA ASP A 68 2.19 25.03 -3.15
C ASP A 68 3.09 25.48 -4.32
N ALA A 69 2.95 24.85 -5.49
CA ALA A 69 3.69 25.24 -6.69
C ALA A 69 3.39 26.71 -7.08
N ARG A 70 2.13 27.13 -7.02
CA ARG A 70 1.74 28.53 -7.29
C ARG A 70 2.32 29.52 -6.28
N ALA A 71 2.52 29.09 -5.03
CA ALA A 71 3.06 29.93 -3.97
C ALA A 71 4.60 30.03 -4.00
N THR A 72 5.28 29.00 -4.51
CA THR A 72 6.73 28.84 -4.37
C THR A 72 7.52 28.94 -5.68
N MET A 73 6.89 28.68 -6.82
CA MET A 73 7.55 28.69 -8.13
C MET A 73 7.37 30.04 -8.85
N THR A 74 8.30 30.36 -9.74
CA THR A 74 8.13 31.47 -10.69
C THR A 74 7.07 31.15 -11.75
N ALA A 75 6.53 32.18 -12.41
CA ALA A 75 5.53 31.99 -13.46
C ALA A 75 6.06 31.12 -14.63
N ASP A 76 7.34 31.28 -14.99
CA ASP A 76 7.98 30.49 -16.06
C ASP A 76 8.14 29.02 -15.68
N GLU A 77 8.44 28.73 -14.41
CA GLU A 77 8.54 27.35 -13.90
C GLU A 77 7.16 26.70 -13.80
N LEU A 78 6.16 27.45 -13.33
CA LEU A 78 4.77 26.98 -13.27
C LEU A 78 4.19 26.71 -14.66
N ALA A 79 4.53 27.53 -15.66
CA ALA A 79 4.12 27.31 -17.04
C ALA A 79 4.74 26.04 -17.63
N LYS A 80 6.01 25.74 -17.32
CA LYS A 80 6.69 24.50 -17.74
C LYS A 80 6.10 23.25 -17.10
N LEU A 81 5.54 23.35 -15.90
CA LEU A 81 4.90 22.23 -15.22
C LEU A 81 3.64 21.74 -15.96
N ASP A 82 3.03 22.61 -16.77
CA ASP A 82 1.82 22.29 -17.54
C ASP A 82 0.75 21.65 -16.65
N VAL A 83 0.35 22.40 -15.61
CA VAL A 83 -0.49 21.92 -14.51
C VAL A 83 -1.77 21.24 -15.01
N GLU A 84 -2.37 21.76 -16.07
CA GLU A 84 -3.63 21.23 -16.63
C GLU A 84 -3.49 19.79 -17.15
N ASN A 85 -2.35 19.46 -17.76
CA ASN A 85 -2.08 18.11 -18.27
C ASN A 85 -1.44 17.21 -17.21
N THR A 86 -0.59 17.78 -16.36
CA THR A 86 0.18 17.04 -15.34
C THR A 86 -0.67 16.62 -14.15
N ALA A 87 -1.56 17.49 -13.66
CA ALA A 87 -2.42 17.22 -12.50
C ALA A 87 -3.25 15.92 -12.63
N PRO A 88 -4.05 15.70 -13.69
CA PRO A 88 -4.85 14.48 -13.80
C PRO A 88 -3.99 13.21 -13.94
N ILE A 89 -2.79 13.31 -14.52
CA ILE A 89 -1.85 12.18 -14.59
C ILE A 89 -1.36 11.84 -13.18
N HIS A 90 -0.89 12.83 -12.42
CA HIS A 90 -0.43 12.62 -11.05
C HIS A 90 -1.53 12.10 -10.12
N THR A 91 -2.75 12.63 -10.22
CA THR A 91 -3.89 12.11 -9.46
C THR A 91 -4.13 10.62 -9.75
N ARG A 92 -4.15 10.23 -11.03
CA ARG A 92 -4.37 8.83 -11.42
C ARG A 92 -3.26 7.90 -10.94
N GLU A 93 -2.00 8.31 -11.10
CA GLU A 93 -0.87 7.51 -10.63
C GLU A 93 -0.81 7.41 -9.11
N PHE A 94 -1.16 8.47 -8.38
CA PHE A 94 -1.32 8.41 -6.93
C PHE A 94 -2.40 7.41 -6.55
N VAL A 95 -3.62 7.52 -7.11
CA VAL A 95 -4.74 6.62 -6.77
C VAL A 95 -4.38 5.17 -7.05
N LYS A 96 -3.75 4.91 -8.20
CA LYS A 96 -3.27 3.57 -8.58
C LYS A 96 -2.25 3.04 -7.59
N SER A 97 -1.23 3.82 -7.25
CA SER A 97 -0.19 3.44 -6.29
C SER A 97 -0.76 3.22 -4.89
N CYS A 98 -1.62 4.12 -4.43
CA CYS A 98 -2.29 4.04 -3.13
C CYS A 98 -3.15 2.77 -2.99
N LYS A 99 -3.89 2.39 -4.04
CA LYS A 99 -4.69 1.16 -4.07
C LYS A 99 -3.86 -0.12 -4.13
N ALA A 100 -2.66 -0.05 -4.70
CA ALA A 100 -1.75 -1.19 -4.80
C ALA A 100 -1.04 -1.53 -3.47
N GLN A 101 -1.03 -0.60 -2.51
CA GLN A 101 -0.44 -0.83 -1.20
C GLN A 101 -1.32 -1.75 -0.35
N THR A 102 -0.70 -2.51 0.56
CA THR A 102 -1.43 -3.22 1.61
C THR A 102 -1.44 -2.37 2.87
N LEU A 103 -2.53 -1.65 3.11
CA LEU A 103 -2.69 -0.82 4.30
C LEU A 103 -3.37 -1.61 5.44
N SER A 104 -2.87 -1.42 6.66
CA SER A 104 -3.56 -1.90 7.86
C SER A 104 -4.84 -1.09 8.13
N SER A 105 -5.76 -1.67 8.91
CA SER A 105 -6.98 -0.98 9.35
C SER A 105 -6.72 0.37 10.02
N ARG A 106 -5.60 0.50 10.75
CA ARG A 106 -5.17 1.78 11.36
C ARG A 106 -4.85 2.81 10.28
N GLN A 107 -4.05 2.44 9.28
CA GLN A 107 -3.62 3.36 8.21
C GLN A 107 -4.80 3.84 7.38
N VAL A 108 -5.71 2.93 7.02
CA VAL A 108 -6.95 3.30 6.32
C VAL A 108 -7.79 4.26 7.16
N ARG A 109 -7.88 4.04 8.48
CA ARG A 109 -8.59 4.95 9.38
C ARG A 109 -7.94 6.33 9.45
N VAL A 110 -6.61 6.43 9.44
CA VAL A 110 -5.92 7.73 9.39
C VAL A 110 -6.32 8.47 8.10
N TYR A 111 -6.27 7.81 6.95
CA TYR A 111 -6.67 8.45 5.68
C TYR A 111 -8.11 8.98 5.70
N GLU A 112 -9.05 8.18 6.23
CA GLU A 112 -10.45 8.59 6.38
C GLU A 112 -10.65 9.76 7.35
N VAL A 113 -9.90 9.78 8.45
CA VAL A 113 -9.96 10.84 9.46
C VAL A 113 -9.38 12.13 8.91
N CYS A 114 -8.16 12.09 8.37
CA CYS A 114 -7.49 13.26 7.81
C CYS A 114 -8.29 13.91 6.68
N MET A 115 -8.90 13.09 5.81
CA MET A 115 -9.76 13.61 4.73
C MET A 115 -11.00 14.33 5.23
N ARG A 116 -11.59 13.88 6.35
CA ARG A 116 -12.81 14.45 6.91
C ARG A 116 -12.53 15.69 7.74
N GLU A 117 -11.44 15.69 8.50
CA GLU A 117 -11.18 16.68 9.55
C GLU A 117 -10.28 17.81 9.06
N GLU A 118 -9.34 17.53 8.17
CA GLU A 118 -8.38 18.53 7.70
C GLU A 118 -8.84 19.20 6.42
N THR A 119 -9.21 20.47 6.47
CA THR A 119 -9.66 21.22 5.28
C THR A 119 -8.50 21.91 4.55
N GLU A 120 -7.38 22.12 5.22
CA GLU A 120 -6.21 22.82 4.68
C GLU A 120 -5.08 21.85 4.30
N CYS A 121 -4.21 22.28 3.38
CA CYS A 121 -3.18 21.41 2.80
C CYS A 121 -2.06 21.02 3.76
N GLY A 122 -1.56 21.97 4.55
CA GLY A 122 -0.53 21.73 5.56
C GLY A 122 -1.02 20.72 6.62
N PRO A 123 -2.15 21.01 7.30
CA PRO A 123 -2.74 20.09 8.26
C PRO A 123 -3.10 18.71 7.69
N LEU A 124 -3.65 18.64 6.46
CA LEU A 124 -3.91 17.36 5.79
C LEU A 124 -2.63 16.54 5.65
N THR A 125 -1.56 17.15 5.15
CA THR A 125 -0.28 16.47 4.91
C THR A 125 0.31 15.99 6.22
N ALA A 126 0.34 16.84 7.25
CA ALA A 126 0.83 16.49 8.58
C ALA A 126 0.00 15.36 9.22
N CYS A 127 -1.33 15.37 9.04
CA CYS A 127 -2.18 14.30 9.53
C CYS A 127 -1.86 12.96 8.86
N LEU A 128 -1.60 12.94 7.55
CA LEU A 128 -1.29 11.73 6.79
C LEU A 128 0.04 11.08 7.18
N GLU A 129 0.98 11.83 7.77
CA GLU A 129 2.24 11.26 8.29
C GLU A 129 2.00 10.21 9.38
N ASN A 130 0.87 10.28 10.09
CA ASN A 130 0.45 9.30 11.09
C ASN A 130 0.07 7.93 10.49
N ALA A 131 -0.06 7.84 9.17
CA ALA A 131 -0.31 6.58 8.45
C ALA A 131 0.97 5.82 8.09
N SER A 132 2.15 6.39 8.38
CA SER A 132 3.41 5.66 8.21
C SER A 132 3.45 4.42 9.12
N PRO A 133 4.03 3.30 8.66
CA PRO A 133 4.26 2.16 9.53
C PRO A 133 5.20 2.59 10.66
N THR A 134 4.73 2.54 11.91
CA THR A 134 5.55 2.78 13.09
C THR A 134 6.69 1.77 13.10
N ALA A 135 7.94 2.26 13.16
CA ALA A 135 9.17 1.46 13.10
C ALA A 135 9.37 0.46 14.26
N GLU A 136 8.33 0.19 15.05
CA GLU A 136 8.37 -0.64 16.28
C GLU A 136 7.73 -2.02 16.08
N GLY A 137 7.70 -2.55 14.86
CA GLY A 137 7.02 -3.81 14.55
C GLY A 137 7.64 -4.65 13.45
N GLN A 138 8.98 -4.69 13.39
CA GLN A 138 9.73 -5.75 12.70
C GLN A 138 10.47 -6.60 13.72
#